data_AF-A0A4P5X906-F1
#
_entry.id   AF-A0A4P5X906-F1
#
_cell.length_a   1.000
_cell.length_b   1.000
_cell.length_c   1.000
_cell.angle_alpha   90.00
_cell.angle_beta   90.00
_cell.angle_gamma   90.00
#
_symmetry.space_group_name_H-M   'P 1'
#
loop_
_entity.id
_entity.type
_entity.pdbx_description
1 polymer ?
#
loop_
_entity_poly.entity_id
_entity_poly.type
_entity_poly.pdbx_seq_one_letter_code
_entity_poly.pdbx_strand_id
1 'polypeptide(L)'
;MSGFWGEISGDSVRERAIRLAGALAELSQQKILLSQNGISQPVQARVTDLPGMIEREVADCGTAFLEAPQLGARFTLSTDAALWEAPTPQIADVLRRKFHM
;
A
#
# COMPACT_ATOMS: atom_id res chain seq x y z
N MET A 1 15.51 -13.91 5.06
CA MET A 1 15.22 -13.32 3.73
C MET A 1 15.21 -11.82 3.89
N SER A 2 16.18 -11.12 3.32
CA SER A 2 16.25 -9.66 3.36
C SER A 2 15.37 -9.09 2.25
N GLY A 3 14.17 -8.62 2.61
CA GLY A 3 13.31 -7.87 1.69
C GLY A 3 13.88 -6.47 1.43
N PHE A 4 13.51 -5.87 0.29
CA PHE A 4 13.79 -4.46 0.02
C PHE A 4 12.62 -3.63 0.54
N TRP A 5 12.88 -2.47 1.13
CA TRP A 5 11.84 -1.64 1.71
C TRP A 5 12.10 -0.15 1.47
N GLY A 6 11.06 0.63 1.69
CA GLY A 6 11.12 2.09 1.72
C GLY A 6 9.83 2.70 2.26
N GLU A 7 9.80 4.02 2.36
CA GLU A 7 8.67 4.77 2.89
C GLU A 7 7.77 5.33 1.77
N ILE A 8 6.52 5.57 2.15
CA ILE A 8 5.55 6.38 1.41
C ILE A 8 5.39 7.68 2.20
N SER A 9 5.99 8.77 1.71
CA SER A 9 5.93 10.06 2.39
C SER A 9 4.51 10.64 2.41
N GLY A 10 4.18 11.39 3.45
CA GLY A 10 2.92 12.13 3.58
C GLY A 10 2.65 12.51 5.03
N ASP A 11 2.00 13.65 5.24
CA ASP A 11 1.85 14.27 6.56
C ASP A 11 0.67 13.66 7.35
N SER A 12 -0.21 12.94 6.67
CA SER A 12 -1.35 12.24 7.26
C SER A 12 -1.53 10.84 6.69
N VAL A 13 -2.26 9.98 7.42
CA VAL A 13 -2.69 8.66 6.94
C VAL A 13 -3.39 8.77 5.60
N ARG A 14 -4.28 9.77 5.48
CA ARG A 14 -5.05 10.03 4.26
C ARG A 14 -4.15 10.37 3.07
N GLU A 15 -3.16 11.25 3.25
CA GLU A 15 -2.22 11.59 2.18
C GLU A 15 -1.40 10.38 1.73
N ARG A 16 -0.88 9.60 2.69
CA ARG A 16 -0.11 8.38 2.40
C ARG A 16 -0.97 7.34 1.68
N ALA A 17 -2.24 7.20 2.07
CA ALA A 17 -3.21 6.32 1.43
C ALA A 17 -3.58 6.77 0.01
N ILE A 18 -3.74 8.08 -0.24
CA ILE A 18 -3.97 8.64 -1.58
C ILE A 18 -2.77 8.36 -2.48
N ARG A 19 -1.55 8.60 -2.00
CA ARG A 19 -0.32 8.33 -2.76
C ARG A 19 -0.18 6.86 -3.10
N LEU A 20 -0.45 5.97 -2.13
CA LEU A 20 -0.47 4.53 -2.38
C LEU A 20 -1.51 4.15 -3.43
N ALA A 21 -2.75 4.62 -3.31
CA ALA A 21 -3.81 4.31 -4.26
C ALA A 21 -3.46 4.79 -5.68
N GLY A 22 -2.93 6.02 -5.82
CA GLY A 22 -2.46 6.56 -7.09
C GLY A 22 -1.31 5.72 -7.67
N ALA A 23 -0.36 5.31 -6.85
CA ALA A 23 0.74 4.44 -7.24
C ALA A 23 0.27 3.10 -7.80
N LEU A 24 -0.64 2.43 -7.10
CA LEU A 24 -1.19 1.14 -7.52
C LEU A 24 -2.02 1.27 -8.81
N ALA A 25 -2.76 2.36 -8.96
CA ALA A 25 -3.55 2.63 -10.16
C ALA A 25 -2.66 2.85 -11.41
N GLU A 26 -1.57 3.60 -11.28
CA GLU A 26 -0.58 3.81 -12.35
C GLU A 26 0.19 2.54 -12.70
N LEU A 27 0.56 1.74 -11.69
CA LEU A 27 1.16 0.41 -11.87
C LEU A 27 0.13 -0.63 -12.37
N SER A 28 -1.07 -0.19 -12.75
CA SER A 28 -2.14 -1.00 -13.33
C SER A 28 -2.49 -2.23 -12.50
N GLN A 29 -2.35 -2.14 -11.17
CA GLN A 29 -2.73 -3.20 -10.27
C GLN A 29 -4.24 -3.37 -10.32
N GLN A 30 -4.70 -4.53 -10.77
CA GLN A 30 -6.15 -4.77 -10.89
C GLN A 30 -6.75 -5.24 -9.57
N LYS A 31 -5.98 -5.99 -8.80
CA LYS A 31 -6.40 -6.62 -7.55
C LYS A 31 -5.42 -6.30 -6.45
N ILE A 32 -5.93 -5.74 -5.37
CA ILE A 32 -5.21 -5.50 -4.12
C ILE A 32 -5.86 -6.39 -3.06
N LEU A 33 -5.09 -6.95 -2.14
CA LEU A 33 -5.64 -7.60 -0.96
C LEU A 33 -5.47 -6.63 0.20
N LEU A 34 -6.58 -6.20 0.81
CA LEU A 34 -6.55 -5.43 2.06
C LEU A 34 -6.85 -6.39 3.20
N SER A 35 -5.96 -6.49 4.18
CA SER A 35 -6.25 -7.20 5.42
C SER A 35 -7.11 -6.29 6.29
N GLN A 36 -8.33 -6.75 6.57
CA GLN A 36 -9.25 -6.09 7.50
C GLN A 36 -9.59 -7.05 8.62
N ASN A 37 -9.32 -6.67 9.88
CA ASN A 37 -9.56 -7.53 11.04
C ASN A 37 -8.95 -8.95 10.91
N GLY A 38 -7.76 -9.04 10.28
CA GLY A 38 -7.08 -10.32 10.03
C GLY A 38 -7.61 -11.13 8.84
N ILE A 39 -8.58 -10.61 8.09
CA ILE A 39 -9.13 -11.25 6.89
C ILE A 39 -8.68 -10.46 5.65
N SER A 40 -7.97 -11.13 4.73
CA SER A 40 -7.57 -10.53 3.46
C SER A 40 -8.74 -10.49 2.47
N GLN A 41 -9.22 -9.30 2.18
CA GLN A 41 -10.31 -9.07 1.22
C GLN A 41 -9.76 -8.52 -0.11
N PRO A 42 -10.19 -9.07 -1.25
CA PRO A 42 -9.80 -8.53 -2.55
C PRO A 42 -10.54 -7.24 -2.87
N VAL A 43 -9.78 -6.20 -3.17
CA VAL A 43 -10.25 -4.86 -3.54
C VAL A 43 -9.84 -4.56 -4.98
N GLN A 44 -10.77 -4.05 -5.80
CA GLN A 44 -10.44 -3.58 -7.14
C GLN A 44 -9.86 -2.16 -7.07
N ALA A 45 -8.62 -1.97 -7.53
CA ALA A 45 -7.93 -0.69 -7.38
C ALA A 45 -8.58 0.47 -8.17
N ARG A 46 -9.29 0.17 -9.27
CA ARG A 46 -9.90 1.19 -10.17
C ARG A 46 -11.36 1.55 -9.87
N VAL A 47 -12.03 0.86 -8.95
CA VAL A 47 -13.47 1.05 -8.67
C VAL A 47 -13.75 1.31 -7.18
N THR A 48 -12.73 1.24 -6.32
CA THR A 48 -12.92 1.28 -4.86
C THR A 48 -12.29 2.53 -4.24
N ASP A 49 -12.96 3.11 -3.23
CA ASP A 49 -12.42 4.12 -2.31
C ASP A 49 -11.31 3.53 -1.42
N LEU A 50 -10.20 3.12 -2.05
CA LEU A 50 -9.07 2.51 -1.36
C LEU A 50 -8.48 3.43 -0.28
N PRO A 51 -8.32 4.75 -0.51
CA PRO A 51 -7.83 5.64 0.54
C PRO A 51 -8.74 5.66 1.77
N GLY A 52 -10.06 5.77 1.59
CA GLY A 52 -11.00 5.75 2.71
C GLY A 52 -11.07 4.40 3.42
N MET A 53 -10.88 3.29 2.71
CA MET A 53 -10.78 1.96 3.34
C MET A 53 -9.54 1.82 4.22
N ILE A 54 -8.39 2.31 3.74
CA ILE A 54 -7.14 2.32 4.52
C ILE A 54 -7.29 3.20 5.75
N GLU A 55 -7.83 4.41 5.59
CA GLU A 55 -8.02 5.35 6.69
C GLU A 55 -8.91 4.76 7.80
N ARG A 56 -10.01 4.10 7.42
CA ARG A 56 -10.88 3.38 8.37
C ARG A 56 -10.16 2.23 9.07
N GLU A 57 -9.43 1.40 8.33
CA GLU A 57 -8.69 0.29 8.93
C GLU A 57 -7.61 0.76 9.91
N VAL A 58 -6.89 1.84 9.59
CA VAL A 58 -5.92 2.43 10.52
C VAL A 58 -6.62 3.00 11.75
N ALA A 59 -7.79 3.62 11.61
CA ALA A 59 -8.55 4.13 12.75
C ALA A 59 -9.05 3.00 13.67
N ASP A 60 -9.49 1.88 13.09
CA ASP A 60 -10.09 0.75 13.82
C ASP A 60 -9.03 -0.17 14.45
N CYS A 61 -7.93 -0.45 13.72
CA CYS A 61 -6.93 -1.45 14.07
C CYS A 61 -5.53 -0.87 14.37
N GLY A 62 -5.33 0.44 14.17
CA GLY A 62 -4.03 1.11 14.31
C GLY A 62 -3.08 0.89 13.14
N THR A 63 -3.31 -0.11 12.30
CA THR A 63 -2.47 -0.42 11.13
C THR A 63 -3.30 -1.11 10.05
N ALA A 64 -3.08 -0.72 8.79
CA ALA A 64 -3.62 -1.36 7.60
C ALA A 64 -2.52 -2.11 6.84
N PHE A 65 -2.81 -3.35 6.43
CA PHE A 65 -1.91 -4.16 5.62
C PHE A 65 -2.50 -4.39 4.24
N LEU A 66 -1.70 -4.14 3.21
CA LEU A 66 -2.10 -4.36 1.82
C LEU A 66 -1.08 -5.23 1.10
N GLU A 67 -1.57 -6.05 0.20
CA GLU A 67 -0.73 -6.79 -0.75
C GLU A 67 -1.17 -6.43 -2.18
N ALA A 68 -0.19 -6.26 -3.06
CA ALA A 68 -0.39 -6.12 -4.49
C ALA A 68 0.15 -7.38 -5.18
N PRO A 69 -0.65 -8.45 -5.35
CA PRO A 69 -0.14 -9.76 -5.78
C PRO A 69 0.53 -9.76 -7.15
N GLN A 70 0.14 -8.86 -8.06
CA GLN A 70 0.77 -8.79 -9.39
C GLN A 70 2.18 -8.20 -9.32
N LEU A 71 2.45 -7.32 -8.35
CA LEU A 71 3.79 -6.85 -8.03
C LEU A 71 4.53 -7.76 -7.06
N GLY A 72 3.81 -8.60 -6.30
CA GLY A 72 4.36 -9.31 -5.15
C GLY A 72 4.78 -8.38 -4.01
N ALA A 73 4.32 -7.13 -4.01
CA ALA A 73 4.67 -6.12 -3.02
C ALA A 73 3.67 -6.09 -1.86
N ARG A 74 4.17 -5.70 -0.68
CA ARG A 74 3.36 -5.48 0.52
C ARG A 74 3.46 -4.04 0.97
N PHE A 75 2.42 -3.57 1.63
CA PHE A 75 2.33 -2.21 2.14
C PHE A 75 1.75 -2.25 3.55
N THR A 76 2.33 -1.44 4.43
CA THR A 76 1.89 -1.31 5.82
C THR A 76 1.71 0.17 6.09
N LEU A 77 0.52 0.58 6.54
CA LEU A 77 0.23 1.96 6.90
C LEU A 77 -0.26 2.02 8.33
N SER A 78 0.26 2.96 9.10
CA SER A 78 -0.18 3.29 10.45
C SER A 78 -0.35 4.81 10.58
N THR A 79 -0.76 5.24 11.77
CA THR A 79 -0.85 6.66 12.13
C THR A 79 0.45 7.41 11.91
N ASP A 80 1.59 6.75 12.11
CA ASP A 80 2.90 7.41 12.13
C ASP A 80 3.74 7.14 10.88
N ALA A 81 3.49 6.01 10.19
CA ALA A 81 4.34 5.58 9.08
C ALA A 81 3.55 4.95 7.94
N ALA A 82 4.16 4.91 6.76
CA ALA A 82 3.70 4.06 5.66
C ALA A 82 4.90 3.47 4.95
N LEU A 83 4.93 2.15 4.84
CA LEU A 83 6.06 1.38 4.34
C LEU A 83 5.61 0.50 3.18
N TRP A 84 6.54 0.24 2.25
CA TRP A 84 6.40 -0.80 1.24
C TRP A 84 7.53 -1.81 1.37
N GLU A 85 7.24 -3.05 1.04
CA GLU A 85 8.19 -4.16 0.97
C GLU A 85 8.12 -4.82 -0.42
N ALA A 86 9.29 -5.10 -1.00
CA ALA A 86 9.45 -5.73 -2.29
C ALA A 86 10.30 -7.02 -2.19
N PRO A 87 9.91 -8.08 -2.93
CA PRO A 87 10.60 -9.37 -2.88
C PRO A 87 11.88 -9.39 -3.74
N THR A 88 12.02 -8.45 -4.68
CA THR A 88 13.17 -8.38 -5.59
C THR A 88 13.68 -6.94 -5.76
N PRO A 89 14.95 -6.75 -6.14
CA PRO A 89 15.49 -5.41 -6.41
C PRO A 89 14.74 -4.70 -7.55
N GLN A 90 14.29 -5.44 -8.57
CA GLN A 90 13.57 -4.87 -9.71
C GLN A 90 12.24 -4.26 -9.29
N ILE A 91 11.49 -4.93 -8.41
CA ILE A 91 10.24 -4.39 -7.87
C ILE A 91 10.55 -3.22 -6.93
N ALA A 92 11.62 -3.31 -6.13
CA ALA A 92 12.04 -2.21 -5.28
C ALA A 92 12.36 -0.94 -6.09
N ASP A 93 13.03 -1.07 -7.23
CA ASP A 93 13.34 0.07 -8.11
C ASP A 93 12.09 0.70 -8.73
N VAL A 94 11.08 -0.11 -9.07
CA VAL A 94 9.77 0.38 -9.51
C VAL A 94 9.10 1.19 -8.40
N LEU A 95 9.04 0.65 -7.18
CA LEU A 95 8.41 1.32 -6.04
C LEU A 95 9.17 2.59 -5.62
N ARG A 96 10.51 2.55 -5.61
CA ARG A 96 11.34 3.74 -5.34
C ARG A 96 11.04 4.87 -6.29
N ARG A 97 11.06 4.61 -7.60
CA ARG A 97 10.74 5.63 -8.61
C ARG A 97 9.34 6.19 -8.42
N LYS A 98 8.42 5.39 -7.86
CA LYS A 98 7.04 5.81 -7.66
C LYS A 98 6.81 6.64 -6.40
N PHE A 99 7.56 6.41 -5.34
CA PHE A 99 7.41 7.09 -4.05
C PHE A 99 8.50 8.14 -3.72
N HIS A 100 9.58 8.22 -4.52
CA HIS A 100 10.63 9.26 -4.41
C HIS A 100 10.44 10.45 -5.37
N MET A 101 9.27 10.62 -5.98
CA MET A 101 8.88 11.90 -6.61
C MET A 101 8.13 12.76 -5.60
#